data_AF-A0A955XKL2-F1
#
_entry.id   AF-A0A955XKL2-F1
#
_cell.length_a   1.000
_cell.length_b   1.000
_cell.length_c   1.000
_cell.angle_alpha   90.00
_cell.angle_beta   90.00
_cell.angle_gamma   90.00
#
_symmetry.space_group_name_H-M   'P 1'
#
loop_
_entity.id
_entity.type
_entity.pdbx_description
1 polymer ?
#
loop_
_entity_poly.entity_id
_entity_poly.type
_entity_poly.pdbx_seq_one_letter_code
_entity_poly.pdbx_strand_id
1 'polypeptide(L)'
;MRHETMRWIMVAALVGAVGCEGRDGGGNTEPEQGNVACSDGLDNDQDGQIDCDDPSCSGARSACPGLGMGPGGGPGGGAGGGPGGPSGNETGNELCSDGLDNDGDGFTDCADRHCTYNPAVTVCEDAPGERTNDTCSNGVDDDGNGFVDCDDFSCSQNPWVSVCPGENTDALCRDGLDNDGNGFADCDDFGCSRNALVSACAEGEAGFCLDDVDNDGDGMTDCDDPDCDVAAACGGGPGPQTDGGVRPPIGDIPPLTGEFHETGDERCSNGVDDDGDGRIDCDDRHCTYNPNVTVCPGARENSDALCSDGVNQDGNDFTDCDDFSCSQNPWVTVC
;
A
#
# COMPACT_ATOMS: atom_id res chain seq x y z
N MET A 1 63.22 -71.22 0.09
CA MET A 1 62.40 -70.13 -0.46
C MET A 1 61.45 -70.74 -1.46
N ARG A 2 60.19 -70.97 -1.09
CA ARG A 2 59.17 -71.49 -2.01
C ARG A 2 57.90 -70.68 -1.85
N HIS A 3 57.33 -70.39 -3.01
CA HIS A 3 56.24 -69.50 -3.32
C HIS A 3 54.91 -69.98 -2.71
N GLU A 4 54.12 -69.04 -2.20
CA GLU A 4 52.67 -69.20 -2.03
C GLU A 4 51.97 -68.22 -2.97
N THR A 5 50.95 -68.73 -3.66
CA THR A 5 50.28 -68.14 -4.82
C THR A 5 49.15 -67.18 -4.44
N MET A 6 49.01 -66.11 -5.24
CA MET A 6 48.02 -65.04 -5.18
C MET A 6 46.56 -65.48 -5.00
N ARG A 7 45.84 -64.74 -4.15
CA ARG A 7 44.38 -64.71 -4.05
C ARG A 7 43.91 -63.32 -4.50
N TRP A 8 43.20 -63.25 -5.64
CA TRP A 8 42.55 -62.02 -6.12
C TRP A 8 41.09 -62.03 -5.63
N ILE A 9 40.72 -61.03 -4.84
CA ILE A 9 39.32 -60.69 -4.57
C ILE A 9 39.15 -59.22 -4.97
N MET A 10 38.32 -58.98 -5.98
CA MET A 10 37.87 -57.64 -6.37
C MET A 10 36.99 -57.07 -5.26
N VAL A 11 37.30 -55.86 -4.81
CA VAL A 11 36.35 -55.03 -4.05
C VAL A 11 35.80 -53.99 -5.03
N ALA A 12 34.56 -54.19 -5.46
CA ALA A 12 33.81 -53.22 -6.23
C ALA A 12 33.23 -52.16 -5.28
N ALA A 13 33.52 -50.89 -5.57
CA ALA A 13 32.87 -49.75 -4.93
C ALA A 13 31.43 -49.63 -5.46
N LEU A 14 30.46 -49.54 -4.55
CA LEU A 14 29.09 -49.12 -4.84
C LEU A 14 28.78 -47.92 -3.95
N VAL A 15 28.81 -46.74 -4.56
CA VAL A 15 28.20 -45.51 -4.05
C VAL A 15 26.69 -45.67 -4.26
N GLY A 16 25.97 -45.93 -3.17
CA GLY A 16 24.51 -45.92 -3.16
C GLY A 16 24.02 -44.52 -2.82
N ALA A 17 23.49 -43.83 -3.81
CA ALA A 17 22.68 -42.63 -3.63
C ALA A 17 21.43 -43.00 -2.81
N VAL A 18 21.19 -42.28 -1.71
CA VAL A 18 19.88 -42.27 -1.06
C VAL A 18 19.00 -41.37 -1.92
N GLY A 19 18.30 -41.99 -2.86
CA GLY A 19 17.10 -41.44 -3.46
C GLY A 19 15.91 -41.79 -2.58
N CYS A 20 15.07 -40.81 -2.29
CA CYS A 20 13.72 -41.05 -1.76
C CYS A 20 12.90 -41.73 -2.85
N GLU A 21 12.81 -43.06 -2.80
CA GLU A 21 11.88 -43.84 -3.61
C GLU A 21 10.56 -43.99 -2.84
N GLY A 22 9.55 -43.24 -3.27
CA GLY A 22 8.17 -43.52 -2.89
C GLY A 22 7.74 -44.89 -3.42
N ARG A 23 7.04 -45.66 -2.59
CA ARG A 23 6.10 -46.71 -3.02
C ARG A 23 4.97 -46.87 -2.00
N ASP A 24 3.79 -46.55 -2.51
CA ASP A 24 2.44 -46.79 -2.05
C ASP A 24 2.23 -48.06 -1.22
N GLY A 25 1.51 -47.89 -0.10
CA GLY A 25 1.12 -49.00 0.77
C GLY A 25 0.31 -48.62 2.01
N GLY A 26 -0.79 -47.89 1.84
CA GLY A 26 -1.99 -47.98 2.71
C GLY A 26 -1.78 -47.78 4.22
N GLY A 27 -1.32 -46.60 4.63
CA GLY A 27 -1.64 -46.06 5.94
C GLY A 27 -2.87 -45.18 5.77
N ASN A 28 -3.89 -45.34 6.61
CA ASN A 28 -4.95 -44.36 6.75
C ASN A 28 -4.30 -43.03 7.13
N THR A 29 -4.00 -42.17 6.16
CA THR A 29 -3.86 -40.74 6.42
C THR A 29 -5.27 -40.32 6.77
N GLU A 30 -5.50 -40.12 8.08
CA GLU A 30 -6.74 -39.51 8.51
C GLU A 30 -6.82 -38.19 7.73
N PRO A 31 -7.87 -37.96 6.93
CA PRO A 31 -7.96 -36.72 6.18
C PRO A 31 -7.91 -35.55 7.15
N GLU A 32 -7.22 -34.47 6.78
CA GLU A 32 -7.21 -33.20 7.51
C GLU A 32 -8.58 -32.50 7.42
N GLN A 33 -9.59 -33.14 8.02
CA GLN A 33 -10.99 -32.79 7.87
C GLN A 33 -11.72 -32.98 9.20
N GLY A 34 -12.46 -31.95 9.57
CA GLY A 34 -13.29 -31.94 10.77
C GLY A 34 -12.58 -31.38 11.99
N ASN A 35 -13.36 -31.03 13.00
CA ASN A 35 -12.91 -30.15 14.08
C ASN A 35 -11.86 -30.75 15.03
N VAL A 36 -11.46 -32.01 14.86
CA VAL A 36 -10.46 -32.64 15.74
C VAL A 36 -9.10 -32.62 15.06
N ALA A 37 -9.02 -33.16 13.84
CA ALA A 37 -7.82 -33.13 13.01
C ALA A 37 -7.35 -31.70 12.75
N CYS A 38 -8.27 -30.78 12.45
CA CYS A 38 -7.96 -29.37 12.20
C CYS A 38 -7.62 -28.53 13.46
N SER A 39 -7.27 -29.17 14.58
CA SER A 39 -6.94 -28.49 15.85
C SER A 39 -6.01 -29.30 16.76
N ASP A 40 -5.43 -30.39 16.27
CA ASP A 40 -4.62 -31.31 17.08
C ASP A 40 -3.11 -31.11 16.92
N GLY A 41 -2.69 -30.14 16.08
CA GLY A 41 -1.30 -29.74 15.91
C GLY A 41 -0.48 -30.73 15.09
N LEU A 42 -1.14 -31.63 14.36
CA LEU A 42 -0.50 -32.64 13.52
C LEU A 42 -0.79 -32.38 12.04
N ASP A 43 0.10 -32.87 11.18
CA ASP A 43 -0.09 -32.95 9.73
C ASP A 43 -0.54 -34.39 9.40
N ASN A 44 -1.83 -34.65 9.58
CA ASN A 44 -2.48 -35.95 9.50
C ASN A 44 -2.57 -36.46 8.05
N ASP A 45 -2.53 -35.57 7.05
CA ASP A 45 -2.47 -35.93 5.62
C ASP A 45 -1.09 -35.80 4.97
N GLN A 46 -0.11 -35.30 5.73
CA GLN A 46 1.33 -35.22 5.42
C GLN A 46 1.65 -34.36 4.20
N ASP A 47 0.85 -33.31 3.96
CA ASP A 47 1.05 -32.39 2.85
C ASP A 47 1.94 -31.18 3.20
N GLY A 48 2.31 -31.05 4.48
CA GLY A 48 3.15 -30.00 5.03
C GLY A 48 2.39 -28.82 5.62
N GLN A 49 1.06 -28.83 5.60
CA GLN A 49 0.19 -27.85 6.25
C GLN A 49 -0.42 -28.47 7.51
N ILE A 50 -0.61 -27.66 8.56
CA ILE A 50 -1.07 -28.14 9.88
C ILE A 50 -2.33 -27.36 10.27
N ASP A 51 -3.34 -28.07 10.76
CA ASP A 51 -4.58 -27.51 11.31
C ASP A 51 -5.25 -26.47 10.37
N CYS A 52 -5.52 -25.25 10.86
CA CYS A 52 -6.25 -24.22 10.10
C CYS A 52 -5.45 -23.57 8.97
N ASP A 53 -4.13 -23.84 8.90
CA ASP A 53 -3.32 -23.47 7.76
C ASP A 53 -3.48 -24.48 6.60
N ASP A 54 -4.10 -25.63 6.86
CA ASP A 54 -4.42 -26.65 5.87
C ASP A 54 -5.72 -26.30 5.09
N PRO A 55 -5.68 -26.22 3.74
CA PRO A 55 -6.85 -25.98 2.90
C PRO A 55 -7.98 -27.01 3.07
N SER A 56 -7.64 -28.24 3.47
CA SER A 56 -8.57 -29.33 3.75
C SER A 56 -9.48 -29.02 4.97
N CYS A 57 -9.06 -28.11 5.84
CA CYS A 57 -9.81 -27.65 7.03
C CYS A 57 -10.89 -26.60 6.75
N SER A 58 -11.12 -26.23 5.50
CA SER A 58 -12.19 -25.30 5.06
C SER A 58 -13.61 -25.69 5.51
N GLY A 59 -13.86 -26.97 5.83
CA GLY A 59 -15.12 -27.47 6.39
C GLY A 59 -15.21 -27.48 7.92
N ALA A 60 -14.09 -27.34 8.64
CA ALA A 60 -13.98 -27.53 10.09
C ALA A 60 -14.29 -26.25 10.88
N ARG A 61 -15.48 -25.68 10.67
CA ARG A 61 -15.88 -24.35 11.18
C ARG A 61 -15.81 -24.17 12.70
N SER A 62 -15.80 -25.25 13.49
CA SER A 62 -15.65 -25.13 14.95
C SER A 62 -14.20 -25.25 15.42
N ALA A 63 -13.31 -25.86 14.63
CA ALA A 63 -11.87 -25.79 14.85
C ALA A 63 -11.27 -24.50 14.27
N CYS A 64 -11.72 -24.10 13.09
CA CYS A 64 -11.26 -22.93 12.35
C CYS A 64 -12.42 -21.92 12.14
N PRO A 65 -12.85 -21.20 13.20
CA PRO A 65 -13.87 -20.17 13.07
C PRO A 65 -13.30 -18.95 12.34
N GLY A 66 -13.42 -18.92 11.00
CA GLY A 66 -12.92 -17.80 10.20
C GLY A 66 -12.75 -18.07 8.69
N LEU A 67 -12.75 -19.34 8.24
CA LEU A 67 -12.50 -19.74 6.84
C LEU A 67 -13.70 -19.54 5.90
N GLY A 68 -14.37 -18.39 6.03
CA GLY A 68 -15.59 -18.04 5.31
C GLY A 68 -15.43 -16.92 4.29
N MET A 69 -14.30 -16.79 3.59
CA MET A 69 -14.20 -15.90 2.42
C MET A 69 -13.19 -16.44 1.39
N GLY A 70 -13.62 -16.52 0.12
CA GLY A 70 -12.78 -16.84 -1.03
C GLY A 70 -11.79 -15.71 -1.42
N PRO A 71 -11.04 -15.87 -2.52
CA PRO A 71 -9.59 -15.76 -2.50
C PRO A 71 -9.08 -14.37 -2.89
N GLY A 72 -8.16 -13.81 -2.11
CA GLY A 72 -7.48 -12.57 -2.48
C GLY A 72 -6.73 -11.83 -1.37
N GLY A 73 -6.16 -12.51 -0.37
CA GLY A 73 -5.35 -11.84 0.66
C GLY A 73 -4.33 -12.81 1.26
N GLY A 74 -3.05 -12.49 1.10
CA GLY A 74 -1.95 -13.12 1.84
C GLY A 74 -2.01 -12.80 3.34
N PRO A 75 -1.10 -13.38 4.14
CA PRO A 75 -1.34 -13.69 5.54
C PRO A 75 -1.37 -12.41 6.38
N GLY A 76 -2.53 -12.12 6.96
CA GLY A 76 -2.76 -11.08 7.94
C GLY A 76 -3.39 -11.72 9.18
N GLY A 77 -2.75 -11.49 10.33
CA GLY A 77 -2.93 -12.20 11.58
C GLY A 77 -4.38 -12.23 12.08
N GLY A 78 -4.75 -13.41 12.59
CA GLY A 78 -5.99 -13.61 13.31
C GLY A 78 -5.95 -12.90 14.65
N ALA A 79 -6.79 -11.87 14.77
CA ALA A 79 -7.16 -11.22 16.01
C ALA A 79 -7.70 -12.23 17.04
N GLY A 80 -6.91 -12.46 18.09
CA GLY A 80 -7.35 -13.07 19.34
C GLY A 80 -7.95 -12.00 20.26
N GLY A 81 -9.20 -11.61 20.01
CA GLY A 81 -9.96 -10.73 20.91
C GLY A 81 -10.32 -11.43 22.23
N GLY A 82 -9.45 -11.29 23.24
CA GLY A 82 -9.78 -11.49 24.67
C GLY A 82 -10.17 -10.16 25.33
N PRO A 83 -11.14 -10.12 26.26
CA PRO A 83 -11.78 -8.86 26.65
C PRO A 83 -10.99 -8.14 27.75
N GLY A 84 -10.39 -7.00 27.42
CA GLY A 84 -10.16 -5.92 28.39
C GLY A 84 -8.77 -5.27 28.37
N GLY A 85 -8.60 -4.26 27.53
CA GLY A 85 -7.56 -3.24 27.66
C GLY A 85 -7.53 -2.36 26.41
N PRO A 86 -7.51 -1.02 26.51
CA PRO A 86 -7.41 -0.17 25.33
C PRO A 86 -6.03 -0.38 24.70
N SER A 87 -5.89 -0.12 23.40
CA SER A 87 -4.63 0.05 22.67
C SER A 87 -3.51 0.56 23.58
N GLY A 88 -2.71 -0.36 24.10
CA GLY A 88 -1.70 -0.09 25.11
C GLY A 88 -0.44 -0.73 24.61
N ASN A 89 0.51 0.12 24.20
CA ASN A 89 1.84 -0.30 23.77
C ASN A 89 2.39 -1.36 24.74
N GLU A 90 3.04 -2.39 24.19
CA GLU A 90 3.72 -3.43 24.94
C GLU A 90 4.86 -2.82 25.77
N THR A 91 4.52 -2.34 26.97
CA THR A 91 5.41 -1.52 27.79
C THR A 91 5.50 -2.08 29.20
N GLY A 92 6.73 -2.33 29.64
CA GLY A 92 7.04 -2.88 30.96
C GLY A 92 7.50 -4.33 30.90
N ASN A 93 8.28 -4.74 31.91
CA ASN A 93 8.94 -6.04 31.92
C ASN A 93 7.96 -7.22 31.87
N GLU A 94 6.81 -7.10 32.51
CA GLU A 94 5.81 -8.17 32.55
C GLU A 94 5.19 -8.44 31.19
N LEU A 95 4.96 -7.40 30.38
CA LEU A 95 4.41 -7.53 29.04
C LEU A 95 5.51 -7.98 28.06
N CYS A 96 6.69 -7.37 28.15
CA CYS A 96 7.84 -7.68 27.30
C CYS A 96 8.55 -9.02 27.60
N SER A 97 7.90 -9.95 28.30
CA SER A 97 8.44 -11.30 28.58
C SER A 97 7.36 -12.36 28.82
N ASP A 98 6.11 -12.10 28.44
CA ASP A 98 5.00 -13.05 28.62
C ASP A 98 4.79 -13.97 27.40
N GLY A 99 5.51 -13.74 26.30
CA GLY A 99 5.44 -14.53 25.07
C GLY A 99 4.22 -14.20 24.21
N LEU A 100 3.54 -13.08 24.45
CA LEU A 100 2.34 -12.67 23.74
C LEU A 100 2.56 -11.32 23.03
N ASP A 101 1.92 -11.16 21.88
CA ASP A 101 1.77 -9.87 21.21
C ASP A 101 0.63 -9.11 21.90
N ASN A 102 0.97 -8.29 22.90
CA ASN A 102 -0.04 -7.62 23.72
C ASN A 102 -0.68 -6.40 23.04
N ASP A 103 -0.08 -5.83 22.00
CA ASP A 103 -0.60 -4.65 21.28
C ASP A 103 -1.08 -4.94 19.84
N GLY A 104 -0.86 -6.17 19.36
CA GLY A 104 -1.42 -6.73 18.14
C GLY A 104 -0.68 -6.33 16.87
N ASP A 105 0.57 -5.88 16.96
CA ASP A 105 1.35 -5.37 15.82
C ASP A 105 2.19 -6.46 15.11
N GLY A 106 2.15 -7.70 15.62
CA GLY A 106 2.83 -8.87 15.09
C GLY A 106 4.23 -9.10 15.65
N PHE A 107 4.72 -8.26 16.55
CA PHE A 107 5.95 -8.47 17.31
C PHE A 107 5.63 -8.93 18.73
N THR A 108 6.57 -9.63 19.38
CA THR A 108 6.37 -10.22 20.71
C THR A 108 7.58 -9.97 21.59
N ASP A 109 7.38 -9.59 22.84
CA ASP A 109 8.41 -9.41 23.86
C ASP A 109 9.56 -8.51 23.35
N CYS A 110 10.81 -8.93 23.52
CA CYS A 110 11.99 -8.19 23.08
C CYS A 110 12.18 -8.13 21.55
N ALA A 111 11.31 -8.77 20.76
CA ALA A 111 11.24 -8.50 19.32
C ALA A 111 10.38 -7.25 19.02
N ASP A 112 9.60 -6.78 19.98
CA ASP A 112 8.76 -5.59 19.87
C ASP A 112 9.56 -4.30 20.11
N ARG A 113 9.20 -3.24 19.37
CA ARG A 113 9.89 -1.94 19.43
C ARG A 113 9.49 -1.12 20.65
N HIS A 114 8.26 -1.21 21.12
CA HIS A 114 7.86 -0.60 22.38
C HIS A 114 8.59 -1.22 23.57
N CYS A 115 8.94 -2.50 23.50
CA CYS A 115 9.80 -3.16 24.48
C CYS A 115 11.27 -2.74 24.39
N THR A 116 11.84 -2.75 23.19
CA THR A 116 13.27 -2.44 22.99
C THR A 116 13.59 -0.95 23.14
N TYR A 117 12.70 -0.05 22.73
CA TYR A 117 12.93 1.42 22.84
C TYR A 117 12.63 1.97 24.23
N ASN A 118 11.80 1.30 25.03
CA ASN A 118 11.43 1.80 26.34
C ASN A 118 12.57 1.59 27.37
N PRO A 119 13.19 2.66 27.90
CA PRO A 119 14.31 2.53 28.84
C PRO A 119 13.92 1.93 30.20
N ALA A 120 12.62 1.85 30.52
CA ALA A 120 12.13 1.18 31.73
C ALA A 120 12.10 -0.35 31.60
N VAL A 121 12.20 -0.89 30.39
CA VAL A 121 12.20 -2.34 30.12
C VAL A 121 13.63 -2.87 30.26
N THR A 122 13.85 -3.71 31.26
CA THR A 122 15.15 -4.30 31.62
C THR A 122 15.24 -5.79 31.29
N VAL A 123 14.11 -6.44 30.95
CA VAL A 123 14.10 -7.88 30.64
C VAL A 123 14.76 -8.20 29.29
N CYS A 124 14.85 -7.21 28.41
CA CYS A 124 15.60 -7.28 27.16
C CYS A 124 17.08 -6.97 27.42
N GLU A 125 17.80 -7.96 27.97
CA GLU A 125 19.22 -7.81 28.37
C GLU A 125 20.18 -7.69 27.18
N ASP A 126 19.76 -8.09 25.98
CA ASP A 126 20.56 -8.08 24.74
C ASP A 126 20.34 -6.83 23.86
N ALA A 127 19.57 -5.84 24.32
CA ALA A 127 19.48 -4.55 23.67
C ALA A 127 20.49 -3.61 24.36
N PRO A 128 21.76 -3.54 23.93
CA PRO A 128 22.63 -2.45 24.35
C PRO A 128 21.92 -1.17 23.92
N GLY A 129 21.40 -0.43 24.90
CA GLY A 129 20.28 0.47 24.62
C GLY A 129 20.77 1.88 24.43
N GLU A 130 20.99 2.31 23.20
CA GLU A 130 21.08 3.73 22.86
C GLU A 130 19.66 4.32 22.79
N ARG A 131 19.02 4.46 23.95
CA ARG A 131 17.56 4.71 24.07
C ARG A 131 17.17 5.69 25.18
N THR A 132 18.16 6.43 25.68
CA THR A 132 17.99 7.49 26.67
C THR A 132 18.57 8.77 26.14
N ASN A 133 18.12 9.93 26.65
CA ASN A 133 18.74 11.21 26.27
C ASN A 133 20.26 11.25 26.51
N ASP A 134 20.76 10.59 27.57
CA ASP A 134 22.19 10.58 27.90
C ASP A 134 23.01 9.71 26.95
N THR A 135 22.43 8.63 26.40
CA THR A 135 23.09 7.77 25.42
C THR A 135 22.99 8.36 24.01
N CYS A 136 21.83 8.93 23.66
CA CYS A 136 21.56 9.55 22.36
C CYS A 136 22.16 10.97 22.17
N SER A 137 23.13 11.38 22.98
CA SER A 137 23.76 12.71 22.84
C SER A 137 25.21 12.77 23.36
N ASN A 138 25.86 11.62 23.49
CA ASN A 138 27.19 11.51 24.07
C ASN A 138 28.32 11.33 23.04
N GLY A 139 27.99 11.22 21.75
CA GLY A 139 28.93 11.04 20.65
C GLY A 139 29.50 9.62 20.55
N VAL A 140 28.82 8.61 21.10
CA VAL A 140 29.24 7.22 21.14
C VAL A 140 28.12 6.32 20.64
N ASP A 141 28.46 5.39 19.75
CA ASP A 141 27.63 4.24 19.38
C ASP A 141 27.56 3.28 20.58
N ASP A 142 26.53 3.47 21.43
CA ASP A 142 26.38 2.73 22.70
C ASP A 142 25.83 1.30 22.47
N ASP A 143 25.21 1.06 21.32
CA ASP A 143 24.63 -0.23 20.94
C ASP A 143 25.52 -1.10 20.02
N GLY A 144 26.53 -0.48 19.41
CA GLY A 144 27.53 -1.10 18.54
C GLY A 144 27.01 -1.41 17.12
N ASN A 145 25.92 -0.80 16.68
CA ASN A 145 25.31 -1.05 15.37
C ASN A 145 25.94 -0.19 14.24
N GLY A 146 26.82 0.75 14.58
CA GLY A 146 27.54 1.63 13.66
C GLY A 146 26.90 3.00 13.43
N PHE A 147 25.78 3.32 14.08
CA PHE A 147 25.14 4.63 14.12
C PHE A 147 25.41 5.28 15.49
N VAL A 148 25.42 6.62 15.54
CA VAL A 148 25.80 7.38 16.75
C VAL A 148 24.74 8.44 17.03
N ASP A 149 24.32 8.55 18.29
CA ASP A 149 23.35 9.52 18.78
C ASP A 149 22.09 9.57 17.90
N CYS A 150 21.75 10.76 17.37
CA CYS A 150 20.54 10.95 16.58
C CYS A 150 20.63 10.36 15.16
N ASP A 151 21.82 9.97 14.70
CA ASP A 151 21.98 9.15 13.50
C ASP A 151 21.40 7.72 13.71
N ASP A 152 21.24 7.29 14.97
CA ASP A 152 20.69 5.98 15.32
C ASP A 152 19.16 5.99 15.34
N PHE A 153 18.53 4.99 14.72
CA PHE A 153 17.08 4.82 14.72
C PHE A 153 16.49 4.54 16.11
N SER A 154 17.25 3.91 16.99
CA SER A 154 16.93 3.67 18.41
C SER A 154 16.87 4.96 19.23
N CYS A 155 17.40 6.06 18.68
CA CYS A 155 17.30 7.42 19.22
C CYS A 155 16.28 8.27 18.45
N SER A 156 16.43 8.42 17.13
CA SER A 156 15.61 9.32 16.30
C SER A 156 14.15 8.90 16.19
N GLN A 157 13.84 7.60 16.21
CA GLN A 157 12.47 7.09 16.18
C GLN A 157 11.92 6.75 17.57
N ASN A 158 12.66 7.04 18.64
CA ASN A 158 12.30 6.62 19.98
C ASN A 158 11.43 7.67 20.69
N PRO A 159 10.16 7.36 20.99
CA PRO A 159 9.25 8.32 21.63
C PRO A 159 9.64 8.72 23.07
N TRP A 160 10.55 7.99 23.71
CA TRP A 160 11.06 8.27 25.06
C TRP A 160 12.31 9.14 25.06
N VAL A 161 12.88 9.40 23.88
CA VAL A 161 14.03 10.28 23.65
C VAL A 161 13.51 11.64 23.17
N SER A 162 14.05 12.72 23.73
CA SER A 162 13.70 14.09 23.39
C SER A 162 14.88 14.92 22.91
N VAL A 163 16.09 14.34 22.89
CA VAL A 163 17.32 15.03 22.51
C VAL A 163 17.53 15.09 20.99
N CYS A 164 16.80 14.27 20.24
CA CYS A 164 16.75 14.28 18.77
C CYS A 164 15.45 14.99 18.32
N PRO A 165 15.46 16.32 18.15
CA PRO A 165 14.29 17.05 17.69
C PRO A 165 14.10 16.86 16.20
N GLY A 166 12.94 16.41 15.72
CA GLY A 166 12.77 16.15 14.29
C GLY A 166 12.96 17.38 13.39
N GLU A 167 13.64 17.18 12.27
CA GLU A 167 13.77 18.14 11.17
C GLU A 167 12.64 17.91 10.16
N ASN A 168 11.44 18.40 10.47
CA ASN A 168 10.23 17.92 9.80
C ASN A 168 9.20 19.01 9.50
N THR A 169 9.67 20.25 9.39
CA THR A 169 8.86 21.41 9.02
C THR A 169 9.57 22.23 7.96
N ASP A 170 8.81 22.96 7.14
CA ASP A 170 9.39 23.83 6.10
C ASP A 170 10.41 24.84 6.62
N ALA A 171 10.31 25.25 7.88
CA ALA A 171 11.25 26.22 8.44
C ALA A 171 12.60 25.59 8.79
N LEU A 172 12.60 24.32 9.20
CA LEU A 172 13.80 23.58 9.59
C LEU A 172 14.45 22.97 8.34
N CYS A 173 13.66 22.45 7.42
CA CYS A 173 14.12 21.80 6.20
C CYS A 173 14.64 22.76 5.09
N ARG A 174 14.99 24.00 5.44
CA ARG A 174 15.56 24.98 4.49
C ARG A 174 16.50 26.01 5.14
N ASP A 175 16.86 25.80 6.40
CA ASP A 175 17.64 26.76 7.17
C ASP A 175 19.16 26.53 7.08
N GLY A 176 19.60 25.48 6.37
CA GLY A 176 21.01 25.17 6.16
C GLY A 176 21.63 24.42 7.33
N LEU A 177 20.83 23.92 8.28
CA LEU A 177 21.28 23.30 9.52
C LEU A 177 20.69 21.89 9.67
N ASP A 178 21.53 20.94 10.06
CA ASP A 178 21.12 19.65 10.59
C ASP A 178 20.52 19.89 11.99
N ASN A 179 19.18 19.95 12.05
CA ASN A 179 18.46 20.35 13.24
C ASN A 179 18.18 19.17 14.17
N ASP A 180 18.13 17.94 13.63
CA ASP A 180 17.90 16.72 14.40
C ASP A 180 19.20 16.01 14.82
N GLY A 181 20.33 16.45 14.27
CA GLY A 181 21.67 16.00 14.59
C GLY A 181 22.02 14.65 13.98
N ASN A 182 21.36 14.25 12.88
CA ASN A 182 21.52 12.93 12.26
C ASN A 182 22.58 12.89 11.12
N GLY A 183 23.27 14.00 10.90
CA GLY A 183 24.31 14.15 9.88
C GLY A 183 23.79 14.54 8.49
N PHE A 184 22.48 14.66 8.31
CA PHE A 184 21.83 15.16 7.11
C PHE A 184 21.12 16.49 7.43
N ALA A 185 21.08 17.40 6.46
CA ALA A 185 20.48 18.73 6.64
C ALA A 185 19.54 19.04 5.49
N ASP A 186 18.46 19.74 5.79
CA ASP A 186 17.46 20.20 4.84
C ASP A 186 16.96 19.05 3.94
N CYS A 187 16.99 19.21 2.62
CA CYS A 187 16.44 18.23 1.69
C CYS A 187 17.32 16.99 1.47
N ASP A 188 18.56 17.02 1.95
CA ASP A 188 19.37 15.81 2.08
C ASP A 188 18.89 14.94 3.26
N ASP A 189 18.09 15.50 4.18
CA ASP A 189 17.50 14.79 5.32
C ASP A 189 16.23 13.99 4.96
N PHE A 190 16.06 12.81 5.54
CA PHE A 190 14.88 11.95 5.27
C PHE A 190 13.62 12.39 6.02
N GLY A 191 13.76 13.00 7.20
CA GLY A 191 12.69 13.67 7.95
C GLY A 191 12.11 14.88 7.20
N CYS A 192 12.88 15.44 6.28
CA CYS A 192 12.45 16.46 5.33
C CYS A 192 11.94 15.85 4.00
N SER A 193 12.80 15.17 3.24
CA SER A 193 12.51 14.70 1.87
C SER A 193 11.38 13.68 1.75
N ARG A 194 11.08 12.92 2.81
CA ARG A 194 9.99 11.91 2.81
C ARG A 194 8.76 12.33 3.59
N ASN A 195 8.76 13.53 4.14
CA ASN A 195 7.66 14.04 4.93
C ASN A 195 6.68 14.78 4.04
N ALA A 196 5.52 14.17 3.80
CA ALA A 196 4.46 14.75 2.96
C ALA A 196 3.87 16.07 3.51
N LEU A 197 4.17 16.45 4.75
CA LEU A 197 3.79 17.74 5.34
C LEU A 197 4.86 18.82 5.16
N VAL A 198 6.04 18.46 4.67
CA VAL A 198 7.13 19.38 4.32
C VAL A 198 7.06 19.64 2.82
N SER A 199 6.84 20.90 2.47
CA SER A 199 6.90 21.40 1.09
C SER A 199 8.28 21.97 0.74
N ALA A 200 9.14 22.25 1.73
CA ALA A 200 10.48 22.81 1.51
C ALA A 200 11.41 21.93 0.64
N CYS A 201 11.16 20.62 0.64
CA CYS A 201 11.91 19.63 -0.14
C CYS A 201 11.05 18.95 -1.21
N ALA A 202 9.91 19.56 -1.52
CA ALA A 202 9.22 19.22 -2.74
C ALA A 202 10.06 19.81 -3.88
N GLU A 203 11.00 19.01 -4.37
CA GLU A 203 11.76 19.15 -5.62
C GLU A 203 10.79 18.98 -6.81
N GLY A 204 9.69 19.70 -6.77
CA GLY A 204 8.56 19.46 -7.62
C GLY A 204 7.75 20.72 -7.75
N GLU A 205 7.98 21.38 -8.88
CA GLU A 205 7.03 22.27 -9.56
C GLU A 205 5.61 21.66 -9.66
N ALA A 206 5.45 20.34 -9.40
CA ALA A 206 4.23 19.57 -9.20
C ALA A 206 3.26 20.14 -8.14
N GLY A 207 2.67 21.29 -8.45
CA GLY A 207 1.73 22.03 -7.60
C GLY A 207 1.83 23.55 -7.76
N PHE A 208 2.97 24.05 -8.24
CA PHE A 208 3.30 25.49 -8.29
C PHE A 208 3.69 26.01 -9.68
N CYS A 209 3.37 25.28 -10.76
CA CYS A 209 3.66 25.65 -12.15
C CYS A 209 3.02 26.95 -12.74
N LEU A 210 2.47 27.85 -11.92
CA LEU A 210 1.83 29.10 -12.36
C LEU A 210 2.02 30.26 -11.36
N ASP A 211 3.08 30.23 -10.56
CA ASP A 211 3.31 31.24 -9.52
C ASP A 211 4.49 32.19 -9.78
N ASP A 212 5.12 32.09 -10.95
CA ASP A 212 6.28 32.88 -11.40
C ASP A 212 7.52 32.72 -10.47
N VAL A 213 7.61 31.62 -9.72
CA VAL A 213 8.74 31.28 -8.83
C VAL A 213 9.45 30.03 -9.35
N ASP A 214 10.77 29.99 -9.15
CA ASP A 214 11.65 28.85 -9.40
C ASP A 214 11.66 28.01 -8.10
N ASN A 215 10.74 27.05 -7.99
CA ASN A 215 10.50 26.35 -6.72
C ASN A 215 11.50 25.23 -6.46
N ASP A 216 12.18 24.72 -7.49
CA ASP A 216 13.24 23.72 -7.40
C ASP A 216 14.67 24.29 -7.50
N GLY A 217 14.80 25.56 -7.88
CA GLY A 217 16.07 26.31 -7.88
C GLY A 217 16.98 26.04 -9.08
N ASP A 218 16.47 25.44 -10.16
CA ASP A 218 17.26 25.08 -11.34
C ASP A 218 17.49 26.26 -12.31
N GLY A 219 16.78 27.38 -12.09
CA GLY A 219 16.84 28.61 -12.86
C GLY A 219 15.77 28.74 -13.94
N MET A 220 14.86 27.77 -14.05
CA MET A 220 13.64 27.82 -14.85
C MET A 220 12.44 28.10 -13.92
N THR A 221 11.31 28.51 -14.50
CA THR A 221 10.12 28.92 -13.73
C THR A 221 8.87 28.47 -14.47
N ASP A 222 7.88 27.95 -13.74
CA ASP A 222 6.58 27.56 -14.28
C ASP A 222 6.69 26.68 -15.55
N CYS A 223 5.91 26.95 -16.59
CA CYS A 223 5.90 26.14 -17.82
C CYS A 223 7.16 26.26 -18.70
N ASP A 224 8.12 27.11 -18.32
CA ASP A 224 9.46 27.09 -18.93
C ASP A 224 10.36 26.04 -18.24
N ASP A 225 9.90 25.46 -17.13
CA ASP A 225 10.55 24.42 -16.33
C ASP A 225 10.19 23.00 -16.83
N PRO A 226 11.17 22.14 -17.13
CA PRO A 226 10.93 20.74 -17.51
C PRO A 226 10.20 19.92 -16.44
N ASP A 227 10.30 20.29 -15.16
CA ASP A 227 9.61 19.61 -14.07
C ASP A 227 8.11 19.97 -14.03
N CYS A 228 7.70 21.01 -14.77
CA CYS A 228 6.31 21.33 -15.12
C CYS A 228 5.78 20.60 -16.37
N ASP A 229 6.58 19.78 -17.05
CA ASP A 229 6.18 19.05 -18.27
C ASP A 229 5.04 18.03 -18.03
N VAL A 230 4.66 17.78 -16.78
CA VAL A 230 3.52 16.93 -16.40
C VAL A 230 2.43 17.69 -15.65
N ALA A 231 2.59 19.00 -15.48
CA ALA A 231 1.54 19.85 -14.98
C ALA A 231 0.53 20.13 -16.07
N ALA A 232 -0.75 19.83 -15.80
CA ALA A 232 -1.85 20.09 -16.72
C ALA A 232 -1.91 21.58 -17.15
N ALA A 233 -1.49 22.49 -16.27
CA ALA A 233 -1.34 23.91 -16.53
C ALA A 233 -0.38 24.25 -17.68
N CYS A 234 0.63 23.40 -17.91
CA CYS A 234 1.69 23.58 -18.91
C CYS A 234 1.51 22.66 -20.14
N GLY A 235 0.33 22.04 -20.28
CA GLY A 235 0.05 21.07 -21.35
C GLY A 235 0.72 19.71 -21.15
N GLY A 236 1.31 19.53 -19.97
CA GLY A 236 1.94 18.33 -19.51
C GLY A 236 0.94 17.34 -18.93
N GLY A 237 0.67 16.27 -19.66
CA GLY A 237 0.03 15.10 -19.08
C GLY A 237 0.78 13.86 -19.54
N PRO A 238 0.83 12.79 -18.74
CA PRO A 238 1.41 11.53 -19.19
C PRO A 238 0.56 11.00 -20.34
N GLY A 239 1.03 11.21 -21.57
CA GLY A 239 0.44 10.60 -22.74
C GLY A 239 0.68 9.09 -22.72
N PRO A 240 -0.35 8.22 -22.81
CA PRO A 240 -0.14 6.84 -23.15
C PRO A 240 -0.07 6.72 -24.68
N GLN A 241 1.08 6.34 -25.22
CA GLN A 241 1.13 5.68 -26.53
C GLN A 241 1.07 4.17 -26.33
N THR A 242 -0.15 3.62 -26.32
CA THR A 242 -0.43 2.31 -26.94
C THR A 242 -1.83 2.31 -27.51
N ASP A 243 -1.93 1.88 -28.77
CA ASP A 243 -3.16 1.57 -29.47
C ASP A 243 -4.15 0.78 -28.62
N GLY A 244 -5.39 1.28 -28.51
CA GLY A 244 -6.54 0.53 -28.00
C GLY A 244 -7.17 1.11 -26.74
N GLY A 245 -8.07 2.08 -26.94
CA GLY A 245 -9.11 2.56 -26.03
C GLY A 245 -9.03 2.23 -24.55
N VAL A 246 -8.68 3.22 -23.73
CA VAL A 246 -9.14 3.30 -22.34
C VAL A 246 -9.62 4.73 -22.10
N ARG A 247 -10.93 4.83 -21.79
CA ARG A 247 -11.64 6.07 -21.48
C ARG A 247 -11.02 6.71 -20.22
N PRO A 248 -10.89 8.05 -20.13
CA PRO A 248 -10.54 8.69 -18.86
C PRO A 248 -11.61 8.34 -17.81
N PRO A 249 -11.26 8.25 -16.50
CA PRO A 249 -12.26 8.15 -15.46
C PRO A 249 -13.24 9.29 -15.68
N ILE A 250 -14.52 8.93 -15.83
CA ILE A 250 -15.57 9.89 -16.08
C ILE A 250 -15.75 10.64 -14.76
N GLY A 251 -14.94 11.69 -14.55
CA GLY A 251 -15.18 12.67 -13.50
C GLY A 251 -16.62 13.15 -13.59
N ASP A 252 -17.26 13.21 -12.43
CA ASP A 252 -18.63 13.68 -12.18
C ASP A 252 -19.09 14.68 -13.24
N ILE A 253 -20.28 14.50 -13.82
CA ILE A 253 -20.91 15.60 -14.57
C ILE A 253 -21.01 16.75 -13.56
N PRO A 254 -20.27 17.87 -13.76
CA PRO A 254 -20.22 18.94 -12.78
C PRO A 254 -21.63 19.41 -12.43
N PRO A 255 -21.91 19.72 -11.14
CA PRO A 255 -23.21 20.24 -10.76
C PRO A 255 -23.48 21.55 -11.52
N LEU A 256 -24.72 21.73 -11.97
CA LEU A 256 -25.22 22.85 -12.80
C LEU A 256 -25.25 24.21 -12.06
N THR A 257 -24.17 24.57 -11.39
CA THR A 257 -24.06 25.79 -10.59
C THR A 257 -23.03 26.72 -11.23
N GLY A 258 -23.39 27.33 -12.38
CA GLY A 258 -22.58 28.32 -13.08
C GLY A 258 -23.19 28.76 -14.44
N GLU A 259 -22.95 30.02 -14.83
CA GLU A 259 -23.41 30.63 -16.11
C GLU A 259 -22.59 30.18 -17.35
N PHE A 260 -21.61 29.31 -17.16
CA PHE A 260 -20.65 28.81 -18.15
C PHE A 260 -20.77 27.29 -18.24
N HIS A 261 -21.88 26.79 -18.75
CA HIS A 261 -21.99 25.37 -19.09
C HIS A 261 -22.46 25.27 -20.54
N GLU A 262 -21.89 24.32 -21.29
CA GLU A 262 -22.31 23.96 -22.65
C GLU A 262 -23.70 23.30 -22.62
N THR A 263 -24.72 24.10 -22.32
CA THR A 263 -26.09 23.64 -22.17
C THR A 263 -26.94 24.22 -23.30
N GLY A 264 -27.47 23.34 -24.14
CA GLY A 264 -28.36 23.69 -25.24
C GLY A 264 -27.70 23.71 -26.61
N ASP A 265 -28.54 23.60 -27.63
CA ASP A 265 -28.14 23.33 -29.01
C ASP A 265 -27.18 24.37 -29.62
N GLU A 266 -27.33 25.65 -29.25
CA GLU A 266 -26.48 26.73 -29.79
C GLU A 266 -25.04 26.63 -29.29
N ARG A 267 -24.84 26.26 -28.03
CA ARG A 267 -23.50 26.07 -27.45
C ARG A 267 -22.90 24.73 -27.88
N CYS A 268 -23.72 23.69 -27.96
CA CYS A 268 -23.28 22.36 -28.37
C CYS A 268 -23.08 22.18 -29.89
N SER A 269 -22.97 23.26 -30.66
CA SER A 269 -22.74 23.21 -32.12
C SER A 269 -22.01 24.43 -32.70
N ASN A 270 -21.40 25.27 -31.86
CA ASN A 270 -20.75 26.51 -32.28
C ASN A 270 -19.23 26.37 -32.50
N GLY A 271 -18.65 25.21 -32.17
CA GLY A 271 -17.22 24.93 -32.33
C GLY A 271 -16.32 25.65 -31.32
N VAL A 272 -16.87 26.09 -30.20
CA VAL A 272 -16.19 26.80 -29.11
C VAL A 272 -16.31 25.98 -27.83
N ASP A 273 -15.25 26.00 -27.03
CA ASP A 273 -15.26 25.52 -25.65
C ASP A 273 -15.84 26.66 -24.77
N ASP A 274 -17.14 26.61 -24.52
CA ASP A 274 -17.92 27.65 -23.85
C ASP A 274 -17.71 27.66 -22.31
N ASP A 275 -17.20 26.57 -21.72
CA ASP A 275 -16.95 26.43 -20.28
C ASP A 275 -15.47 26.31 -19.89
N GLY A 276 -14.57 26.18 -20.86
CA GLY A 276 -13.13 26.22 -20.71
C GLY A 276 -12.51 24.90 -20.22
N ASP A 277 -13.23 23.79 -20.34
CA ASP A 277 -12.77 22.47 -19.86
C ASP A 277 -11.92 21.70 -20.89
N GLY A 278 -11.72 22.28 -22.08
CA GLY A 278 -10.96 21.73 -23.20
C GLY A 278 -11.77 20.81 -24.12
N ARG A 279 -13.07 20.64 -23.88
CA ARG A 279 -14.01 19.92 -24.76
C ARG A 279 -14.87 20.92 -25.51
N ILE A 280 -15.30 20.53 -26.70
CA ILE A 280 -16.06 21.41 -27.61
C ILE A 280 -17.29 20.66 -28.08
N ASP A 281 -18.43 21.32 -28.06
CA ASP A 281 -19.68 20.83 -28.62
C ASP A 281 -20.03 19.41 -28.14
N CYS A 282 -20.28 18.48 -29.05
CA CYS A 282 -20.72 17.12 -28.73
C CYS A 282 -19.62 16.21 -28.16
N ASP A 283 -18.37 16.68 -28.11
CA ASP A 283 -17.29 16.01 -27.37
C ASP A 283 -17.29 16.40 -25.88
N ASP A 284 -18.08 17.43 -25.53
CA ASP A 284 -18.35 17.86 -24.17
C ASP A 284 -19.40 16.98 -23.48
N ARG A 285 -19.24 16.78 -22.16
CA ARG A 285 -20.10 15.92 -21.34
C ARG A 285 -21.43 16.59 -21.01
N HIS A 286 -21.47 17.90 -20.79
CA HIS A 286 -22.72 18.64 -20.63
C HIS A 286 -23.55 18.57 -21.91
N CYS A 287 -22.93 18.65 -23.09
CA CYS A 287 -23.63 18.45 -24.35
C CYS A 287 -24.04 16.99 -24.60
N THR A 288 -23.21 16.04 -24.17
CA THR A 288 -23.47 14.61 -24.39
C THR A 288 -24.63 14.10 -23.53
N TYR A 289 -24.64 14.47 -22.26
CA TYR A 289 -25.56 13.90 -21.27
C TYR A 289 -26.76 14.80 -20.92
N ASN A 290 -26.86 16.01 -21.49
CA ASN A 290 -28.03 16.86 -21.31
C ASN A 290 -29.18 16.42 -22.24
N PRO A 291 -30.33 15.99 -21.71
CA PRO A 291 -31.47 15.56 -22.51
C PRO A 291 -32.12 16.68 -23.34
N ASN A 292 -31.80 17.94 -23.08
CA ASN A 292 -32.32 19.08 -23.84
C ASN A 292 -31.46 19.44 -25.06
N VAL A 293 -30.33 18.76 -25.26
CA VAL A 293 -29.45 18.93 -26.43
C VAL A 293 -29.85 17.92 -27.51
N THR A 294 -30.29 18.42 -28.66
CA THR A 294 -30.76 17.64 -29.81
C THR A 294 -29.81 17.67 -31.00
N VAL A 295 -28.86 18.61 -31.03
CA VAL A 295 -27.87 18.74 -32.10
C VAL A 295 -26.84 17.62 -32.12
N CYS A 296 -26.61 16.99 -30.96
CA CYS A 296 -25.58 15.98 -30.83
C CYS A 296 -26.08 14.58 -31.19
N PRO A 297 -25.44 13.91 -32.18
CA PRO A 297 -25.89 12.60 -32.66
C PRO A 297 -25.51 11.46 -31.69
N GLY A 298 -26.25 10.37 -31.77
CA GLY A 298 -26.00 9.12 -31.03
C GLY A 298 -27.20 8.68 -30.19
N ALA A 299 -27.31 7.38 -29.96
CA ALA A 299 -28.24 6.81 -29.00
C ALA A 299 -27.59 6.90 -27.61
N ARG A 300 -28.27 7.53 -26.66
CA ARG A 300 -27.70 8.00 -25.38
C ARG A 300 -28.66 7.67 -24.25
N GLU A 301 -28.14 7.19 -23.15
CA GLU A 301 -28.92 6.97 -21.93
C GLU A 301 -28.85 8.22 -21.05
N ASN A 302 -29.65 9.24 -21.38
CA ASN A 302 -29.52 10.56 -20.77
C ASN A 302 -30.85 11.18 -20.29
N SER A 303 -31.91 10.38 -20.21
CA SER A 303 -33.21 10.81 -19.71
C SER A 303 -33.87 9.70 -18.90
N ASP A 304 -34.78 10.07 -17.99
CA ASP A 304 -35.53 9.11 -17.17
C ASP A 304 -36.17 7.99 -17.98
N ALA A 305 -36.67 8.30 -19.18
CA ALA A 305 -37.33 7.32 -20.04
C ALA A 305 -36.35 6.29 -20.64
N LEU A 306 -35.10 6.69 -20.90
CA LEU A 306 -34.07 5.84 -21.47
C LEU A 306 -33.22 5.15 -20.39
N CYS A 307 -33.23 5.68 -19.16
CA CYS A 307 -32.55 5.11 -18.00
C CYS A 307 -33.47 4.22 -17.15
N SER A 308 -34.62 3.79 -17.69
CA SER A 308 -35.54 2.86 -17.01
C SER A 308 -36.29 1.93 -17.97
N ASP A 309 -35.83 1.81 -19.22
CA ASP A 309 -36.50 1.00 -20.25
C ASP A 309 -35.86 -0.37 -20.48
N GLY A 310 -34.72 -0.66 -19.84
CA GLY A 310 -34.01 -1.93 -19.95
C GLY A 310 -33.30 -2.13 -21.29
N VAL A 311 -33.06 -1.06 -22.05
CA VAL A 311 -32.44 -1.11 -23.38
C VAL A 311 -31.13 -0.34 -23.36
N ASN A 312 -30.03 -1.04 -23.68
CA ASN A 312 -28.74 -0.39 -23.88
C ASN A 312 -28.81 0.46 -25.15
N GLN A 313 -28.83 1.78 -25.00
CA GLN A 313 -28.92 2.70 -26.13
C GLN A 313 -27.56 2.94 -26.81
N ASP A 314 -26.47 3.04 -26.05
CA ASP A 314 -25.16 3.49 -26.57
C ASP A 314 -24.21 2.34 -26.98
N GLY A 315 -24.62 1.10 -26.75
CA GLY A 315 -23.94 -0.15 -27.09
C GLY A 315 -22.76 -0.52 -26.20
N ASN A 316 -22.64 0.04 -25.00
CA ASN A 316 -21.47 -0.17 -24.12
C ASN A 316 -21.57 -1.37 -23.13
N ASP A 317 -22.57 -2.23 -23.31
CA ASP A 317 -22.96 -3.39 -22.48
C ASP A 317 -23.56 -3.10 -21.08
N PHE A 318 -23.81 -1.83 -20.73
CA PHE A 318 -24.54 -1.44 -19.52
C PHE A 318 -25.97 -0.99 -19.86
N THR A 319 -26.90 -1.03 -18.90
CA THR A 319 -28.32 -0.69 -19.11
C THR A 319 -28.83 0.11 -17.93
N ASP A 320 -29.60 1.16 -18.20
CA ASP A 320 -30.30 1.94 -17.17
C ASP A 320 -29.33 2.41 -16.05
N CYS A 321 -29.70 2.26 -14.77
CA CYS A 321 -28.88 2.70 -13.64
C CYS A 321 -27.59 1.91 -13.42
N ASP A 322 -27.39 0.79 -14.12
CA ASP A 322 -26.08 0.11 -14.16
C ASP A 322 -25.12 0.82 -15.13
N ASP A 323 -25.63 1.69 -16.01
CA ASP A 323 -24.84 2.57 -16.86
C ASP A 323 -24.43 3.85 -16.13
N PHE A 324 -23.20 4.27 -16.37
CA PHE A 324 -22.64 5.49 -15.80
C PHE A 324 -23.36 6.76 -16.30
N SER A 325 -23.79 6.75 -17.56
CA SER A 325 -24.52 7.82 -18.24
C SER A 325 -25.87 8.12 -17.61
N CYS A 326 -26.44 7.15 -16.89
CA CYS A 326 -27.64 7.31 -16.10
C CYS A 326 -27.34 7.61 -14.62
N SER A 327 -26.49 6.78 -13.99
CA SER A 327 -26.25 6.87 -12.54
C SER A 327 -25.54 8.14 -12.08
N GLN A 328 -24.75 8.79 -12.95
CA GLN A 328 -24.05 10.04 -12.64
C GLN A 328 -24.66 11.27 -13.32
N ASN A 329 -25.82 11.11 -13.95
CA ASN A 329 -26.43 12.18 -14.71
C ASN A 329 -27.41 13.01 -13.86
N PRO A 330 -27.14 14.30 -13.63
CA PRO A 330 -27.97 15.14 -12.76
C PRO A 330 -29.38 15.42 -13.33
N TRP A 331 -29.62 15.12 -14.61
CA TRP A 331 -30.94 15.22 -15.25
C TRP A 331 -31.74 13.92 -15.19
N VAL A 332 -31.14 12.83 -14.71
CA VAL A 332 -31.78 11.53 -14.49
C VAL A 332 -32.17 11.44 -13.01
N THR A 333 -33.43 11.09 -12.73
CA THR A 333 -34.02 11.01 -11.39
C THR A 333 -34.56 9.61 -11.04
N VAL A 334 -34.55 8.71 -12.01
CA VAL A 334 -34.97 7.30 -11.85
C VAL A 334 -33.87 6.42 -11.25
N CYS A 335 -32.65 6.94 -11.24
CA CYS A 335 -31.49 6.51 -10.48
C CYS A 335 -31.26 7.55 -9.35
#